data_AF-A0A7Y3EIP4-F1
#
_entry.id   AF-A0A7Y3EIP4-F1
#
_cell.length_a   1.000
_cell.length_b   1.000
_cell.length_c   1.000
_cell.angle_alpha   90.00
_cell.angle_beta   90.00
_cell.angle_gamma   90.00
#
_symmetry.space_group_name_H-M   'P 1'
#
loop_
_entity.id
_entity.type
_entity.pdbx_description
1 polymer ?
#
loop_
_entity_poly.entity_id
_entity_poly.type
_entity_poly.pdbx_seq_one_letter_code
_entity_poly.pdbx_strand_id
1 'polypeptide(L)' 'MKNRIVRIIAGTFVLISLILAIKVNINWLWFTAFVGANLLQSGITKWCLMDTILEKVFKIKD' A
#
# COMPACT_ATOMS: atom_id res chain seq x y z
N MET A 1 2.89 -8.17 15.51
CA MET A 1 3.38 -6.78 15.30
C MET A 1 3.27 -6.32 13.84
N LYS A 2 2.88 -7.22 12.92
CA LYS A 2 2.61 -6.93 11.50
C LYS A 2 1.80 -5.67 11.22
N ASN A 3 0.68 -5.45 11.90
CA ASN A 3 -0.24 -4.35 11.55
C ASN A 3 0.40 -2.94 11.62
N ARG A 4 1.39 -2.72 12.50
CA ARG A 4 2.13 -1.43 12.55
C ARG A 4 3.09 -1.29 11.38
N ILE A 5 3.85 -2.34 11.07
CA ILE A 5 4.83 -2.37 9.97
C ILE A 5 4.09 -2.24 8.63
N VAL A 6 2.99 -2.97 8.46
CA VAL A 6 2.12 -2.90 7.28
C VAL A 6 1.59 -1.48 7.07
N ARG A 7 1.09 -0.81 8.11
CA ARG A 7 0.61 0.58 8.01
C ARG A 7 1.70 1.57 7.61
N ILE A 8 2.91 1.43 8.17
CA ILE A 8 4.05 2.30 7.83
C ILE A 8 4.45 2.10 6.37
N ILE A 9 4.65 0.85 5.95
CA ILE A 9 5.05 0.52 4.58
C ILE A 9 4.00 1.00 3.58
N ALA A 10 2.71 0.82 3.89
CA ALA A 10 1.62 1.33 3.07
C ALA A 10 1.69 2.83 2.85
N GLY A 11 1.86 3.58 3.95
CA GLY A 11 1.94 5.03 3.92
C GLY A 11 3.13 5.50 3.10
N THR A 12 4.28 4.85 3.26
CA THR A 12 5.48 5.15 2.47
C THR A 12 5.25 4.85 0.98
N PHE A 13 4.60 3.74 0.64
CA PHE A 13 4.32 3.37 -0.74
C PHE A 13 3.39 4.37 -1.44
N VAL A 14 2.37 4.85 -0.72
CA VAL A 14 1.46 5.90 -1.21
C VAL A 14 2.20 7.23 -1.39
N LEU A 15 3.05 7.64 -0.44
CA LEU A 15 3.85 8.88 -0.55
C LEU A 15 4.81 8.83 -1.74
N ILE A 16 5.52 7.71 -1.93
CA ILE A 16 6.41 7.51 -3.08
C ILE A 16 5.60 7.56 -4.38
N SER A 17 4.44 6.90 -4.40
CA SER A 17 3.55 6.89 -5.56
C SER A 17 3.06 8.29 -5.92
N LEU A 18 2.76 9.12 -4.92
CA LEU A 18 2.32 10.50 -5.11
C LEU A 18 3.46 11.39 -5.65
N ILE A 19 4.68 11.24 -5.12
CA ILE A 19 5.85 12.02 -5.59
C ILE A 19 6.17 11.74 -7.06
N LEU A 20 6.13 10.49 -7.48
CA LEU A 20 6.38 10.15 -8.89
C LEU A 20 5.20 10.55 -9.79
N ALA A 21 3.96 10.60 -9.29
CA ALA A 21 2.84 11.14 -10.05
C ALA A 21 3.06 12.61 -10.43
N ILE A 22 3.67 13.38 -9.51
CA ILE A 22 4.01 14.79 -9.76
C ILE A 22 5.24 14.90 -10.69
N LYS A 23 6.27 14.06 -10.49
CA LYS A 23 7.52 14.15 -11.27
C LYS A 23 7.48 13.54 -12.67
N VAL A 24 6.67 12.49 -12.87
CA VAL A 24 6.66 11.71 -14.12
C VAL A 24 5.42 12.02 -14.94
N ASN A 25 4.23 11.71 -14.42
CA ASN A 25 2.96 11.94 -15.11
C ASN A 25 1.77 11.82 -14.15
N ILE A 26 0.80 12.74 -14.26
CA ILE A 26 -0.39 12.79 -13.41
C ILE A 26 -1.22 11.50 -13.48
N ASN A 27 -1.14 10.76 -14.59
CA ASN A 27 -1.82 9.48 -14.77
C ASN A 27 -1.39 8.41 -13.73
N TRP A 28 -0.27 8.59 -13.04
CA TRP A 28 0.14 7.73 -11.94
C TRP A 28 -0.79 7.83 -10.72
N LEU A 29 -1.59 8.89 -10.61
CA LEU A 29 -2.64 8.99 -9.58
C LEU A 29 -3.68 7.88 -9.70
N TRP A 30 -3.94 7.37 -10.91
CA TRP A 30 -4.87 6.24 -11.09
C TRP A 30 -4.34 4.96 -10.44
N PHE A 31 -3.02 4.74 -10.51
CA PHE A 31 -2.36 3.64 -9.81
C PHE A 31 -2.38 3.85 -8.29
N THR A 32 -2.07 5.05 -7.83
CA THR A 32 -2.14 5.42 -6.40
C THR A 32 -3.57 5.27 -5.85
N ALA A 33 -4.59 5.66 -6.62
CA ALA A 33 -6.00 5.53 -6.25
C ALA A 33 -6.44 4.06 -6.20
N PHE A 34 -5.99 3.23 -7.15
CA PHE A 34 -6.25 1.79 -7.14
C PHE A 34 -5.63 1.12 -5.91
N VAL A 35 -4.36 1.41 -5.61
CA VAL A 35 -3.67 0.89 -4.41
C VAL A 35 -4.35 1.40 -3.14
N GLY A 36 -4.71 2.68 -3.08
CA GLY A 36 -5.40 3.30 -1.96
C GLY A 36 -6.80 2.74 -1.70
N ALA A 37 -7.57 2.47 -2.75
CA ALA A 37 -8.90 1.85 -2.65
C ALA A 37 -8.82 0.42 -2.10
N ASN A 38 -7.84 -0.37 -2.55
CA ASN A 38 -7.57 -1.70 -1.99
C ASN A 38 -7.14 -1.63 -0.51
N LEU A 39 -6.38 -0.59 -0.13
CA LEU A 39 -6.01 -0.32 1.27
C LEU A 39 -7.23 0.01 2.13
N LEU A 40 -8.12 0.88 1.62
CA LEU A 40 -9.35 1.29 2.29
C LEU A 40 -10.27 0.10 2.51
N GLN A 41 -10.44 -0.74 1.48
CA GLN A 41 -11.17 -2.00 1.58
C GLN A 41 -10.58 -2.90 2.67
N SER A 42 -9.25 -3.06 2.71
CA SER A 42 -8.55 -3.84 3.73
C SER A 42 -8.75 -3.30 5.16
N GLY A 43 -8.81 -1.97 5.33
CA GLY A 43 -9.09 -1.34 6.62
C GLY A 43 -10.50 -1.62 7.13
N ILE A 44 -11.47 -1.79 6.22
CA ILE A 44 -12.88 -2.05 6.54
C ILE A 44 -13.15 -3.54 6.76
N THR A 45 -12.63 -4.43 5.90
CA THR A 45 -12.93 -5.87 5.96
C THR A 45 -11.97 -6.68 6.82
N LYS A 46 -10.93 -6.06 7.38
CA LYS A 46 -9.78 -6.71 8.07
C LYS A 46 -9.06 -7.76 7.21
N TRP A 47 -9.41 -7.90 5.93
CA TRP A 47 -8.75 -8.80 5.00
C TRP A 47 -7.65 -8.02 4.28
N CYS A 48 -6.41 -8.25 4.71
CA CYS A 48 -5.29 -7.41 4.34
C CYS A 48 -4.51 -8.05 3.20
N LEU A 49 -4.89 -7.73 1.96
CA LEU A 49 -4.18 -8.15 0.74
C LEU A 49 -2.71 -7.71 0.77
N MET A 50 -2.42 -6.61 1.45
CA MET A 50 -1.07 -6.12 1.67
C MET A 50 -0.29 -6.91 2.72
N ASP A 51 -0.95 -7.56 3.70
CA ASP A 51 -0.33 -8.53 4.61
C ASP A 51 0.12 -9.75 3.79
N THR A 52 -0.72 -10.22 2.88
CA THR A 52 -0.39 -11.29 1.93
C THR A 52 0.77 -10.89 1.01
N ILE A 53 0.81 -9.65 0.52
CA ILE A 53 1.94 -9.15 -0.29
C ILE A 53 3.21 -9.03 0.57
N LEU A 54 3.13 -8.55 1.81
CA LEU A 54 4.28 -8.44 2.71
C LEU A 54 4.83 -9.81 3.11
N GLU A 55 3.96 -10.77 3.39
CA GLU A 55 4.34 -12.15 3.68
C GLU A 55 4.99 -12.81 2.45
N LYS A 56 4.51 -12.50 1.24
CA LYS A 56 4.96 -13.15 0.00
C LYS A 56 6.18 -12.49 -0.64
N VAL A 57 6.31 -11.16 -0.55
CA VAL A 57 7.40 -10.36 -1.13
C VAL A 57 8.52 -10.12 -0.11
N PHE A 58 8.18 -9.80 1.13
CA PHE A 58 9.15 -9.49 2.18
C PHE A 58 9.42 -10.65 3.16
N LYS A 59 8.71 -11.80 3.05
CA LYS A 59 8.84 -12.96 3.96
C LYS A 59 8.76 -12.60 5.45
N ILE A 60 8.07 -11.51 5.80
CA ILE A 60 7.89 -11.10 7.20
C ILE A 60 6.77 -11.96 7.78
N LYS A 61 7.18 -13.09 8.37
CA LYS A 61 6.33 -13.97 9.18
C LYS A 61 6.20 -13.34 10.59
N ASP A 62 4.99 -13.32 11.14
CA ASP A 62 4.81 -13.17 12.61
C ASP A 62 5.01 -14.58 13.14
#